data_AF-A0A448XSW7-F1
#
_entry.id   AF-A0A448XSW7-F1
#
_cell.length_a   1.000
_cell.length_b   1.000
_cell.length_c   1.000
_cell.angle_alpha   90.00
_cell.angle_beta   90.00
_cell.angle_gamma   90.00
#
_symmetry.space_group_name_H-M   'P 1'
#
loop_
_entity.id
_entity.type
_entity.pdbx_description
1 polymer ?
#
loop_
_entity_poly.entity_id
_entity_poly.type
_entity_poly.pdbx_seq_one_letter_code
_entity_poly.pdbx_strand_id
1 'polypeptide(L)'
;MHLTSSFLVGLVLRASLFRHNVKVFNKESLLESVYCRPTFQSLITVSNHHSCLDDFILFGTTLKISDLMNVDSFRWSLVANDICFKSMFSYFFVLGKGIPVWRNVYDIETKKLTSVGGGRYQPSMDFTLSLLNNGFWVHIFP
;
A
#
# COMPACT_ATOMS: atom_id res chain seq x y z
N MET A 1 -14.41 -17.37 -1.29
CA MET A 1 -14.77 -15.95 -1.09
C MET A 1 -13.63 -14.96 -1.36
N HIS A 2 -12.35 -15.32 -1.19
CA HIS A 2 -11.23 -14.38 -1.39
C HIS A 2 -10.99 -13.96 -2.86
N LEU A 3 -11.08 -14.90 -3.81
CA LEU A 3 -10.76 -14.62 -5.23
C LEU A 3 -11.76 -13.67 -5.91
N THR A 4 -13.05 -13.78 -5.57
CA THR A 4 -14.12 -12.91 -6.12
C THR A 4 -14.01 -11.47 -5.61
N SER A 5 -13.49 -11.27 -4.40
CA SER A 5 -13.29 -9.94 -3.81
C SER A 5 -12.14 -9.20 -4.48
N SER A 6 -11.01 -9.87 -4.75
CA SER A 6 -9.85 -9.25 -5.39
C SER A 6 -10.10 -8.90 -6.86
N PHE A 7 -10.90 -9.72 -7.57
CA PHE A 7 -11.33 -9.43 -8.95
C PHE A 7 -12.05 -8.08 -9.06
N LEU A 8 -13.08 -7.89 -8.23
CA LEU A 8 -13.92 -6.69 -8.25
C LEU A 8 -13.12 -5.44 -7.86
N VAL A 9 -12.23 -5.55 -6.86
CA VAL A 9 -11.37 -4.43 -6.42
C VAL A 9 -10.47 -3.96 -7.55
N GLY A 10 -9.77 -4.86 -8.25
CA GLY A 10 -8.89 -4.48 -9.35
C GLY A 10 -9.61 -3.75 -10.50
N LEU A 11 -10.83 -4.21 -10.84
CA LEU A 11 -11.64 -3.59 -11.89
C LEU A 11 -12.17 -2.21 -11.48
N VAL A 12 -12.66 -2.07 -10.24
CA VAL A 12 -13.12 -0.79 -9.68
C VAL A 12 -11.97 0.22 -9.62
N LEU A 13 -10.78 -0.20 -9.19
CA LEU A 13 -9.59 0.65 -9.16
C LEU A 13 -9.21 1.14 -10.56
N ARG A 14 -9.21 0.26 -11.56
CA ARG A 14 -8.91 0.69 -12.94
C ARG A 14 -9.99 1.63 -13.48
N ALA A 15 -11.26 1.34 -13.21
CA ALA A 15 -12.38 2.15 -13.66
C ALA A 15 -12.38 3.56 -13.03
N SER A 16 -12.05 3.68 -11.74
CA SER A 16 -11.97 4.99 -11.07
C SER A 16 -10.86 5.87 -11.66
N LEU A 17 -9.79 5.25 -12.16
CA LEU A 17 -8.66 5.94 -12.79
C LEU A 17 -8.90 6.29 -14.27
N PHE A 18 -9.92 5.71 -14.93
CA PHE A 18 -10.17 5.90 -16.36
C PHE A 18 -10.38 7.37 -16.77
N ARG A 19 -10.94 8.20 -15.86
CA ARG A 19 -11.17 9.64 -16.10
C ARG A 19 -10.00 10.53 -15.69
N HIS A 20 -8.91 9.96 -15.17
CA HIS A 20 -7.74 10.71 -14.72
C HIS A 20 -6.68 10.72 -15.82
N ASN A 21 -6.13 11.90 -16.11
CA ASN A 21 -5.03 12.04 -17.07
C ASN A 21 -3.69 11.85 -16.34
N VAL A 22 -3.32 10.58 -16.13
CA VAL A 22 -2.08 10.20 -15.44
C VAL A 22 -0.98 9.93 -16.46
N LYS A 23 0.13 10.66 -16.36
CA LYS A 23 1.34 10.39 -17.13
C LYS A 23 2.33 9.59 -16.30
N VAL A 24 2.69 8.40 -16.78
CA VAL A 24 3.68 7.52 -16.12
C VAL A 24 4.96 7.55 -16.94
N PHE A 25 6.08 7.77 -16.26
CA PHE A 25 7.41 7.70 -16.85
C PHE A 25 8.14 6.48 -16.29
N ASN A 26 8.97 5.83 -17.13
CA ASN A 26 9.82 4.68 -16.76
C ASN A 26 9.05 3.55 -16.06
N LYS A 27 7.83 3.28 -16.55
CA LYS A 27 6.96 2.23 -16.02
C LYS A 27 7.63 0.86 -16.10
N GLU A 28 8.39 0.65 -17.17
CA GLU A 28 9.08 -0.59 -17.50
C GLU A 28 10.06 -1.00 -16.41
N SER A 29 10.82 -0.05 -15.84
CA SER A 29 11.76 -0.32 -14.76
C SER A 29 11.09 -0.85 -13.49
N LEU A 30 9.89 -0.33 -13.17
CA LEU A 30 9.09 -0.87 -12.06
C LEU A 30 8.61 -2.29 -12.40
N LEU A 31 8.07 -2.51 -13.59
CA LEU A 31 7.55 -3.82 -13.99
C LEU A 31 8.65 -4.87 -14.06
N GLU A 32 9.84 -4.52 -14.53
CA GLU A 32 11.01 -5.40 -14.53
C GLU A 32 11.40 -5.78 -13.09
N SER A 33 11.45 -4.80 -12.18
CA SER A 33 11.71 -5.06 -10.75
C SER A 33 10.64 -5.95 -10.10
N VAL A 34 9.40 -5.87 -10.58
CA VAL A 34 8.28 -6.67 -10.06
C VAL A 34 8.31 -8.09 -10.62
N TYR A 35 8.45 -8.27 -11.93
CA TYR A 35 8.28 -9.57 -12.61
C TYR A 35 9.58 -10.35 -12.80
N CYS A 36 10.72 -9.68 -12.93
CA CYS A 36 12.01 -10.32 -13.25
C CYS A 36 12.91 -10.51 -12.02
N ARG A 37 12.43 -10.18 -10.82
CA ARG A 37 13.23 -10.38 -9.60
C ARG A 37 13.43 -11.86 -9.29
N PRO A 38 14.61 -12.28 -8.80
CA PRO A 38 14.85 -13.65 -8.37
C PRO A 38 13.86 -14.12 -7.29
N THR A 39 13.62 -15.43 -7.21
CA THR A 39 12.82 -16.01 -6.13
C THR A 39 13.43 -15.64 -4.77
N PHE A 40 12.59 -15.31 -3.81
CA PHE A 40 12.97 -14.82 -2.47
C PHE A 40 13.71 -13.48 -2.42
N GLN A 41 13.93 -12.78 -3.54
CA GLN A 41 14.42 -11.40 -3.51
C GLN A 41 13.27 -10.43 -3.18
N SER A 42 13.39 -9.71 -2.07
CA SER A 42 12.40 -8.69 -1.68
C SER A 42 12.46 -7.46 -2.57
N LEU A 43 11.33 -6.76 -2.69
CA LEU A 43 11.24 -5.47 -3.36
C LEU A 43 10.75 -4.42 -2.36
N ILE A 44 11.43 -3.28 -2.29
CA ILE A 44 10.98 -2.11 -1.55
C ILE A 44 10.75 -0.99 -2.56
N THR A 45 9.54 -0.44 -2.57
CA THR A 45 9.22 0.76 -3.34
C THR A 45 8.95 1.92 -2.41
N VAL A 46 9.45 3.11 -2.74
CA VAL A 46 9.29 4.31 -1.91
C VAL A 46 8.75 5.43 -2.79
N SER A 47 7.79 6.20 -2.28
CA SER A 47 7.35 7.44 -2.92
C SER A 47 7.02 8.50 -1.87
N ASN A 48 7.00 9.76 -2.30
CA ASN A 48 6.38 10.82 -1.52
C ASN A 48 4.90 10.51 -1.24
N HIS A 49 4.34 11.16 -0.22
CA HIS A 49 2.96 10.98 0.19
C HIS A 49 2.20 12.30 0.20
N HIS A 50 1.04 12.30 -0.45
CA HIS A 50 0.11 13.42 -0.53
C HIS A 50 -1.29 13.03 -0.01
N SER A 51 -1.73 11.79 -0.23
CA SER A 51 -3.08 11.34 0.14
C SER A 51 -3.16 9.84 0.45
N CYS A 52 -4.17 9.42 1.20
CA CYS A 52 -4.42 7.98 1.44
C CYS A 52 -4.75 7.18 0.16
N LEU A 53 -4.98 7.86 -0.98
CA LEU A 53 -5.26 7.21 -2.26
C LEU A 53 -4.00 6.97 -3.11
N ASP A 54 -2.83 7.49 -2.71
CA ASP A 54 -1.62 7.47 -3.54
C ASP A 54 -1.21 6.06 -3.95
N ASP A 55 -1.22 5.11 -3.00
CA ASP A 55 -0.88 3.70 -3.23
C ASP A 55 -1.81 3.06 -4.28
N PHE A 56 -3.10 3.40 -4.23
CA PHE A 56 -4.12 2.88 -5.14
C PHE A 56 -4.00 3.49 -6.52
N ILE A 57 -3.73 4.79 -6.62
CA ILE A 57 -3.53 5.49 -7.88
C ILE A 57 -2.25 4.99 -8.56
N LEU A 58 -1.13 4.97 -7.84
CA LEU A 58 0.17 4.58 -8.37
C LEU A 58 0.15 3.17 -8.95
N PHE A 59 -0.31 2.20 -8.16
CA PHE A 59 -0.31 0.80 -8.58
C PHE A 59 -1.52 0.45 -9.44
N GLY A 60 -2.64 1.13 -9.26
CA GLY A 60 -3.81 1.05 -10.13
C GLY A 60 -3.55 1.57 -11.54
N THR A 61 -2.61 2.50 -11.74
CA THR A 61 -2.19 2.96 -13.09
C THR A 61 -1.05 2.12 -13.66
N THR A 62 -0.09 1.68 -12.83
CA THR A 62 1.12 1.00 -13.32
C THR A 62 0.93 -0.50 -13.58
N LEU A 63 0.26 -1.24 -12.70
CA LEU A 63 0.14 -2.69 -12.81
C LEU A 63 -0.88 -3.13 -13.86
N LYS A 64 -0.81 -4.39 -14.31
CA LYS A 64 -1.86 -4.99 -15.16
C LYS A 64 -3.06 -5.32 -14.28
N ILE A 65 -4.25 -5.39 -14.88
CA ILE A 65 -5.47 -5.77 -14.14
C ILE A 65 -5.30 -7.16 -13.52
N SER A 66 -4.66 -8.09 -14.23
CA SER A 66 -4.33 -9.42 -13.71
C SER A 66 -3.52 -9.39 -12.41
N ASP A 67 -2.61 -8.44 -12.25
CA ASP A 67 -1.78 -8.33 -11.05
C ASP A 67 -2.58 -7.70 -9.90
N LEU A 68 -3.44 -6.72 -10.21
CA LEU A 68 -4.36 -6.13 -9.22
C LEU A 68 -5.35 -7.15 -8.67
N MET A 69 -5.66 -8.18 -9.45
CA MET A 69 -6.56 -9.27 -9.08
C MET A 69 -5.85 -10.44 -8.40
N ASN A 70 -4.51 -10.52 -8.50
CA ASN A 70 -3.72 -11.54 -7.85
C ASN A 70 -3.20 -11.06 -6.49
N VAL A 71 -3.72 -11.64 -5.43
CA VAL A 71 -3.31 -11.31 -4.06
C VAL A 71 -1.81 -11.53 -3.88
N ASP A 72 -1.18 -12.52 -4.52
CA ASP A 72 0.25 -12.80 -4.30
C ASP A 72 1.19 -11.85 -5.06
N SER A 73 0.75 -11.32 -6.20
CA SER A 73 1.53 -10.38 -7.01
C SER A 73 1.52 -8.96 -6.45
N PHE A 74 0.55 -8.62 -5.59
CA PHE A 74 0.33 -7.26 -5.12
C PHE A 74 1.13 -6.95 -3.84
N ARG A 75 1.76 -5.78 -3.81
CA ARG A 75 2.51 -5.20 -2.68
C ARG A 75 1.69 -5.05 -1.41
N TRP A 76 2.38 -5.18 -0.28
CA TRP A 76 1.93 -4.67 1.02
C TRP A 76 2.28 -3.19 1.16
N SER A 77 1.52 -2.42 1.94
CA SER A 77 1.79 -0.99 2.12
C SER A 77 1.61 -0.57 3.57
N LEU A 78 2.55 0.21 4.10
CA LEU A 78 2.43 0.80 5.44
C LEU A 78 1.43 1.95 5.41
N VAL A 79 0.38 1.90 6.23
CA VAL A 79 -0.68 2.93 6.25
C VAL A 79 -0.99 3.41 7.66
N ALA A 80 -1.33 4.70 7.81
CA ALA A 80 -1.58 5.29 9.12
C ALA A 80 -2.82 4.68 9.80
N ASN A 81 -2.64 4.05 10.96
CA ASN A 81 -3.72 3.36 11.69
C ASN A 81 -4.84 4.33 12.10
N ASP A 82 -4.46 5.50 12.60
CA ASP A 82 -5.37 6.53 13.10
C ASP A 82 -6.22 7.21 12.01
N ILE A 83 -5.87 7.03 10.73
CA ILE A 83 -6.66 7.53 9.59
C ILE A 83 -7.35 6.38 8.88
N CYS A 84 -6.58 5.41 8.38
CA CYS A 84 -7.05 4.39 7.45
C CYS A 84 -7.97 3.35 8.13
N PHE A 85 -7.78 3.12 9.44
CA PHE A 85 -8.52 2.09 10.19
C PHE A 85 -9.52 2.66 11.20
N LYS A 86 -9.72 3.98 11.22
CA LYS A 86 -10.74 4.64 12.06
C LYS A 86 -12.03 4.97 11.31
N SER A 87 -12.04 4.84 9.99
CA SER A 87 -13.20 5.14 9.15
C SER A 87 -13.96 3.88 8.73
N MET A 88 -15.14 4.07 8.12
CA MET A 88 -15.89 3.02 7.43
C MET A 88 -15.13 2.36 6.26
N PHE A 89 -14.00 2.94 5.84
CA PHE A 89 -13.15 2.41 4.76
C PHE A 89 -12.04 1.47 5.26
N SER A 90 -12.01 1.09 6.54
CA SER A 90 -11.00 0.17 7.08
C SER A 90 -10.87 -1.13 6.28
N TYR A 91 -12.00 -1.69 5.84
CA TYR A 91 -12.03 -2.90 5.01
C TYR A 91 -11.32 -2.73 3.65
N PHE A 92 -11.41 -1.55 3.05
CA PHE A 92 -10.72 -1.23 1.80
C PHE A 92 -9.19 -1.30 1.97
N PHE A 93 -8.66 -0.77 3.07
CA PHE A 93 -7.23 -0.86 3.36
C PHE A 93 -6.78 -2.27 3.73
N VAL A 94 -7.62 -3.07 4.42
CA VAL A 94 -7.33 -4.50 4.66
C VAL A 94 -7.22 -5.25 3.34
N LEU A 95 -8.19 -5.08 2.43
CA LEU A 95 -8.18 -5.72 1.12
C LEU A 95 -6.99 -5.27 0.26
N GLY A 96 -6.56 -4.02 0.41
CA GLY A 96 -5.39 -3.45 -0.25
C GLY A 96 -4.04 -3.84 0.36
N LYS A 97 -4.00 -4.79 1.32
CA LYS A 97 -2.79 -5.19 2.06
C LYS A 97 -2.13 -4.05 2.86
N GLY A 98 -2.97 -3.17 3.42
CA GLY A 98 -2.54 -2.12 4.33
C GLY A 98 -2.08 -2.71 5.67
N ILE A 99 -0.84 -2.40 6.04
CA ILE A 99 -0.23 -2.71 7.33
C ILE A 99 -0.41 -1.47 8.23
N PRO A 100 -1.13 -1.57 9.36
CA PRO A 100 -1.42 -0.41 10.21
C PRO A 100 -0.17 0.09 10.93
N VAL A 101 0.16 1.38 10.81
CA VAL A 101 1.28 2.01 11.52
C VAL A 101 0.74 2.99 12.56
N TRP A 102 1.15 2.81 13.82
CA TRP A 102 0.83 3.72 14.91
C TRP A 102 1.86 4.84 14.98
N ARG A 103 1.46 6.01 14.50
CA ARG A 103 2.22 7.27 14.57
C ARG A 103 1.76 8.12 15.75
N ASN A 104 2.56 9.12 16.10
CA ASN A 104 2.12 10.16 17.03
C ASN A 104 0.96 10.95 16.40
N VAL A 105 -0.12 11.14 17.15
CA VAL A 105 -1.24 11.98 16.75
C VAL A 105 -1.24 13.21 17.64
N TYR A 106 -1.33 14.38 17.01
CA TYR A 106 -1.37 15.66 17.68
C TYR A 106 -2.72 16.30 17.42
N ASP A 107 -3.24 16.98 18.43
CA ASP A 107 -4.38 17.87 18.27
C ASP A 107 -4.04 18.97 17.27
N ILE A 108 -5.00 19.28 16.38
CA ILE A 108 -4.76 20.17 15.24
C ILE A 108 -4.51 21.61 15.71
N GLU A 109 -5.22 22.06 16.75
CA GLU A 109 -5.17 23.42 17.25
C GLU A 109 -4.06 23.61 18.29
N THR A 110 -4.09 22.81 19.35
CA THR A 110 -3.19 22.95 20.50
C THR A 110 -1.81 22.35 20.27
N LYS A 111 -1.62 21.56 19.21
CA LYS A 111 -0.41 20.77 18.93
C LYS A 111 0.01 19.83 20.07
N LYS A 112 -0.89 19.56 21.01
CA LYS A 112 -0.65 18.62 22.10
C LYS A 112 -0.72 17.19 21.58
N LEU A 113 0.20 16.34 22.02
CA LEU A 113 0.16 14.91 21.74
C LEU A 113 -1.12 14.30 22.35
N THR A 114 -1.96 13.70 21.50
CA THR A 114 -3.23 13.06 21.90
C THR A 114 -3.13 11.53 21.86
N SER A 115 -2.24 10.98 21.03
CA SER A 115 -1.93 9.56 20.99
C SER A 115 -0.44 9.37 20.75
N VAL A 116 0.21 8.59 21.62
CA VAL A 116 1.61 8.17 21.44
C VAL A 116 1.64 7.05 20.40
N GLY A 117 2.48 7.20 19.39
CA GLY A 117 2.74 6.16 18.39
C GLY A 117 3.70 5.08 18.89
N GLY A 118 3.80 3.97 18.16
CA GLY A 118 4.75 2.89 18.47
C GLY A 118 6.18 3.17 18.02
N GLY A 119 6.41 4.27 17.29
CA GLY A 119 7.71 4.56 16.69
C GLY A 119 8.18 3.45 15.74
N ARG A 120 9.49 3.25 15.64
CA ARG A 120 10.09 2.19 14.81
C ARG A 120 9.95 0.78 15.37
N TYR A 121 9.67 0.64 16.67
CA TYR A 121 9.56 -0.63 17.36
C TYR A 121 8.09 -0.96 17.62
N GLN A 122 7.41 -1.42 16.57
CA GLN A 122 6.00 -1.80 16.64
C GLN A 122 5.76 -3.10 15.85
N PRO A 123 4.71 -3.89 16.20
CA PRO A 123 4.46 -5.19 15.58
C PRO A 123 4.37 -5.14 14.05
N SER A 124 3.87 -4.03 13.51
CA SER A 124 3.79 -3.80 12.07
C SER A 124 5.14 -3.72 11.38
N MET A 125 6.16 -3.18 12.03
CA MET A 125 7.51 -3.16 11.49
C MET A 125 8.14 -4.56 11.52
N ASP A 126 7.89 -5.33 12.59
CA ASP A 126 8.33 -6.73 12.66
C ASP A 126 7.67 -7.59 11.57
N PHE A 127 6.37 -7.36 11.32
CA PHE A 127 5.64 -8.00 10.23
C PHE A 127 6.19 -7.59 8.86
N THR A 128 6.48 -6.30 8.65
CA THR A 128 7.13 -5.83 7.42
C THR A 128 8.50 -6.48 7.22
N LEU A 129 9.32 -6.61 8.27
CA LEU A 129 10.60 -7.30 8.19
C LEU A 129 10.42 -8.78 7.84
N SER A 130 9.45 -9.46 8.44
CA SER A 130 9.12 -10.85 8.08
C SER A 130 8.73 -10.99 6.61
N LEU A 131 7.90 -10.08 6.08
CA LEU A 131 7.55 -10.07 4.67
C LEU A 131 8.78 -9.91 3.77
N LEU A 132 9.64 -8.93 4.08
CA LEU A 132 10.86 -8.70 3.31
C LEU A 132 11.82 -9.90 3.38
N ASN A 133 12.00 -10.51 4.55
CA ASN A 133 12.83 -11.71 4.71
C ASN A 133 12.31 -12.92 3.91
N ASN A 134 11.03 -12.94 3.56
CA ASN A 134 10.41 -13.97 2.72
C ASN A 134 10.28 -13.56 1.24
N GLY A 135 10.92 -12.47 0.82
CA GLY A 135 10.96 -12.03 -0.59
C GLY A 135 9.69 -11.30 -1.06
N PHE A 136 8.82 -10.87 -0.16
CA PHE A 136 7.63 -10.10 -0.53
C PHE A 136 7.99 -8.65 -0.92
N TRP A 137 7.02 -8.00 -1.56
CA TRP A 137 7.09 -6.62 -1.98
C TRP A 137 6.36 -5.71 -0.97
N VAL A 138 7.06 -4.70 -0.47
CA VAL A 138 6.50 -3.67 0.43
C VAL A 138 6.68 -2.26 -0.17
N HIS A 139 5.63 -1.45 -0.10
CA HIS A 139 5.64 -0.04 -0.41
C HIS A 139 5.64 0.82 0.85
N ILE A 140 6.45 1.88 0.86
CA ILE A 140 6.65 2.77 2.00
C ILE A 140 6.49 4.23 1.57
N PHE A 141 5.80 4.98 2.42
CA PHE A 141 5.71 6.43 2.39
C PHE A 141 6.54 7.00 3.57
N PRO A 142 7.62 7.76 3.32
CA PRO A 142 8.44 8.36 4.37
C PRO A 142 7.81 9.63 4.98
#